data_AF-A0A1F9IPK5-F1
#
_entry.id   AF-A0A1F9IPK5-F1
#
_cell.length_a   1.000
_cell.length_b   1.000
_cell.length_c   1.000
_cell.angle_alpha   90.00
_cell.angle_beta   90.00
_cell.angle_gamma   90.00
#
_symmetry.space_group_name_H-M   'P 1'
#
loop_
_entity.id
_entity.type
_entity.pdbx_description
1 polymer ?
#
loop_
_entity_poly.entity_id
_entity_poly.type
_entity_poly.pdbx_seq_one_letter_code
_entity_poly.pdbx_strand_id
1 'polypeptide(L)'
;MIYVIGIGISGRPSLAAPALEIISRAGLLAGGARHLAEFADFKGARLPVTADLDGLAKAVVMASKKGDVAVLATGDPLLYGIAAFLIRRFGKARVEVMPNVSVVQESFSRIKESANGVLITSAHGRRGLGGLVKEACAG
;
A
#
# COMPACT_ATOMS: atom_id res chain seq x y z
N MET A 1 -7.05 -14.98 -2.47
CA MET A 1 -6.54 -13.84 -3.26
C MET A 1 -5.68 -12.93 -2.37
N ILE A 2 -4.72 -12.15 -2.92
CA ILE A 2 -3.99 -11.12 -2.14
C ILE A 2 -4.53 -9.76 -2.56
N TYR A 3 -5.19 -9.07 -1.64
CA TYR A 3 -5.70 -7.71 -1.84
C TYR A 3 -4.73 -6.72 -1.23
N VAL A 4 -4.23 -5.78 -2.02
CA VAL A 4 -3.43 -4.66 -1.54
C VAL A 4 -4.30 -3.41 -1.55
N ILE A 5 -4.64 -2.93 -0.37
CA ILE A 5 -5.70 -1.95 -0.17
C ILE A 5 -5.09 -0.64 0.30
N GLY A 6 -5.34 0.41 -0.47
CA GLY A 6 -4.99 1.77 -0.13
C GLY A 6 -5.83 2.29 1.04
N ILE A 7 -5.18 2.82 2.06
CA ILE A 7 -5.81 3.55 3.17
C ILE A 7 -5.32 5.00 3.15
N GLY A 8 -6.27 5.93 3.01
CA GLY A 8 -6.01 7.38 2.97
C GLY A 8 -5.63 7.94 4.34
N ILE A 9 -5.34 9.25 4.39
CA ILE A 9 -4.94 9.94 5.64
C ILE A 9 -6.02 9.86 6.73
N SER A 10 -7.29 9.82 6.33
CA SER A 10 -8.44 9.72 7.23
C SER A 10 -8.62 8.32 7.80
N GLY A 11 -7.72 7.38 7.50
CA GLY A 11 -7.74 6.04 8.06
C GLY A 11 -8.84 5.17 7.49
N ARG A 12 -9.39 4.27 8.31
CA ARG A 12 -10.52 3.38 7.99
C ARG A 12 -11.73 4.11 7.37
N PRO A 13 -12.12 5.33 7.81
CA PRO A 13 -13.13 6.14 7.12
C PRO A 13 -12.88 6.40 5.63
N SER A 14 -11.63 6.32 5.16
CA SER A 14 -11.30 6.50 3.73
C SER A 14 -11.62 5.28 2.87
N LEU A 15 -12.04 4.17 3.45
CA LEU A 15 -12.26 2.91 2.75
C LEU A 15 -13.70 2.77 2.25
N ALA A 16 -13.85 2.39 0.99
CA ALA A 16 -15.14 2.01 0.42
C ALA A 16 -15.62 0.66 0.98
N ALA A 17 -16.94 0.42 0.92
CA ALA A 17 -17.56 -0.82 1.43
C ALA A 17 -16.90 -2.11 0.91
N PRO A 18 -16.55 -2.26 -0.40
CA PRO A 18 -15.90 -3.48 -0.88
C PRO A 18 -14.56 -3.76 -0.20
N ALA A 19 -13.78 -2.73 0.13
CA ALA A 19 -12.50 -2.89 0.83
C ALA A 19 -12.73 -3.36 2.27
N LEU A 20 -13.73 -2.80 2.96
CA LEU A 20 -14.10 -3.20 4.33
C LEU A 20 -14.60 -4.65 4.38
N GLU A 21 -15.37 -5.10 3.39
CA GLU A 21 -15.84 -6.49 3.27
C GLU A 21 -14.68 -7.48 3.03
N ILE A 22 -13.72 -7.11 2.18
CA ILE A 22 -12.52 -7.91 1.95
C ILE A 22 -11.71 -8.01 3.25
N ILE A 23 -11.49 -6.88 3.93
CA ILE A 23 -10.75 -6.84 5.20
C ILE A 23 -11.45 -7.70 6.25
N SER A 24 -12.78 -7.62 6.38
CA SER A 24 -13.51 -8.35 7.43
C SER A 24 -13.45 -9.87 7.26
N ARG A 25 -13.42 -10.38 6.02
CA ARG A 25 -13.36 -11.81 5.72
C ARG A 25 -11.94 -12.35 5.52
N ALA A 26 -10.92 -11.48 5.43
CA ALA A 26 -9.55 -11.92 5.23
C ALA A 26 -9.05 -12.76 6.41
N GLY A 27 -8.28 -13.82 6.13
CA GLY A 27 -7.65 -14.63 7.16
C GLY A 27 -6.40 -13.94 7.76
N LEU A 28 -5.82 -13.00 7.02
CA LEU A 28 -4.66 -12.20 7.41
C LEU A 28 -4.87 -10.74 7.01
N LEU A 29 -4.69 -9.84 7.98
CA LEU A 29 -4.58 -8.40 7.75
C LEU A 29 -3.15 -7.96 8.05
N ALA A 30 -2.40 -7.62 7.01
CA ALA A 30 -1.06 -7.04 7.12
C ALA A 30 -1.12 -5.53 6.90
N GLY A 31 -0.24 -4.77 7.56
CA GLY A 31 -0.15 -3.33 7.35
C GLY A 31 0.78 -2.65 8.34
N GLY A 32 1.01 -1.35 8.17
CA GLY A 32 1.70 -0.56 9.19
C GLY A 32 0.95 -0.58 10.53
N ALA A 33 1.68 -0.52 11.65
CA ALA A 33 1.09 -0.64 13.00
C ALA A 33 -0.07 0.35 13.25
N ARG A 34 0.08 1.60 12.78
CA ARG A 34 -0.99 2.62 12.84
C ARG A 34 -2.26 2.22 12.11
N HIS A 35 -2.15 1.59 10.94
CA HIS A 35 -3.29 1.16 10.15
C HIS A 35 -3.98 -0.03 10.79
N LEU A 36 -3.21 -0.98 11.31
CA LEU A 36 -3.75 -2.14 12.02
C LEU A 36 -4.54 -1.75 13.27
N ALA A 37 -4.15 -0.66 13.95
CA ALA A 37 -4.85 -0.15 15.11
C ALA A 37 -6.29 0.29 14.80
N GLU A 38 -6.58 0.70 13.56
CA GLU A 38 -7.93 1.11 13.13
C GLU A 38 -8.90 -0.06 12.92
N PHE A 39 -8.38 -1.28 12.94
CA PHE A 39 -9.15 -2.53 12.79
C PHE A 39 -9.06 -3.35 14.07
N ALA A 40 -9.27 -2.72 15.23
CA ALA A 40 -9.27 -3.40 16.53
C ALA A 40 -10.31 -4.54 16.63
N ASP A 41 -11.38 -4.46 15.84
CA ASP A 41 -12.44 -5.45 15.69
C ASP A 41 -12.10 -6.64 14.77
N PHE A 42 -11.02 -6.56 13.97
CA PHE A 42 -10.63 -7.63 13.05
C PHE A 42 -10.28 -8.92 13.79
N LYS A 43 -10.88 -10.05 13.37
CA LYS A 43 -10.79 -11.34 14.07
C LYS A 43 -9.72 -12.28 13.53
N GLY A 44 -9.19 -12.03 12.34
CA GLY A 44 -8.13 -12.85 11.73
C GLY A 44 -6.74 -12.52 12.28
N ALA A 45 -5.72 -13.15 11.67
CA ALA A 45 -4.33 -12.91 12.04
C ALA A 45 -3.88 -11.51 11.61
N ARG A 46 -3.15 -10.79 12.47
CA ARG A 46 -2.59 -9.47 12.15
C ARG A 46 -1.08 -9.56 11.99
N LEU A 47 -0.53 -8.86 11.01
CA LEU A 47 0.91 -8.81 10.76
C LEU A 47 1.39 -7.39 10.50
N PRO A 48 2.15 -6.79 11.44
CA PRO A 48 2.85 -5.54 11.18
C PRO A 48 3.82 -5.68 10.01
N VAL A 49 3.71 -4.80 9.02
CA VAL A 49 4.69 -4.69 7.93
C VAL A 49 5.91 -3.94 8.44
N THR A 50 7.08 -4.57 8.35
CA THR A 50 8.38 -4.03 8.74
C THR A 50 9.34 -4.02 7.55
N ALA A 51 10.62 -3.77 7.78
CA ALA A 51 11.66 -3.91 6.75
C ALA A 51 11.87 -5.37 6.28
N ASP A 52 11.39 -6.37 7.04
CA ASP A 52 11.47 -7.78 6.66
C ASP A 52 10.40 -8.16 5.62
N LEU A 53 10.66 -7.80 4.36
CA LEU A 53 9.76 -8.09 3.25
C LEU A 53 9.70 -9.58 2.91
N ASP A 54 10.75 -10.34 3.19
CA ASP A 54 10.75 -11.79 2.97
C ASP A 54 9.90 -12.53 4.00
N GLY A 55 9.95 -12.11 5.27
CA GLY A 55 9.04 -12.54 6.32
C GLY A 55 7.58 -12.24 5.98
N LEU A 56 7.29 -11.02 5.50
CA LEU A 56 5.97 -10.66 4.98
C LEU A 56 5.53 -11.62 3.86
N ALA A 57 6.38 -11.83 2.86
CA ALA A 57 6.06 -12.70 1.73
C ALA A 57 5.77 -14.14 2.17
N LYS A 58 6.54 -14.69 3.11
CA LYS A 58 6.29 -16.04 3.67
C LYS A 58 4.94 -16.11 4.36
N ALA A 59 4.60 -15.13 5.20
CA ALA A 59 3.31 -15.09 5.89
C ALA A 59 2.14 -14.98 4.89
N VAL A 60 2.27 -14.14 3.86
CA VAL A 60 1.27 -14.00 2.79
C VAL A 60 1.07 -15.31 2.03
N VAL A 61 2.14 -16.05 1.69
CA VAL A 61 2.03 -17.37 1.06
C VAL A 61 1.27 -18.35 1.94
N MET A 62 1.58 -18.41 3.23
CA MET A 62 0.94 -19.35 4.15
C MET A 62 -0.54 -19.02 4.37
N ALA A 63 -0.88 -17.74 4.53
CA ALA A 63 -2.25 -17.30 4.72
C ALA A 63 -3.10 -17.44 3.44
N SER A 64 -2.53 -17.12 2.27
CA SER A 64 -3.25 -17.20 0.99
C SER A 64 -3.64 -18.63 0.57
N LYS A 65 -3.03 -19.66 1.16
CA LYS A 65 -3.46 -21.06 1.02
C LYS A 65 -4.78 -21.37 1.73
N LYS A 66 -5.15 -20.57 2.73
CA LYS A 66 -6.34 -20.79 3.59
C LYS A 66 -7.49 -19.85 3.27
N GLY A 67 -7.25 -18.79 2.52
CA GLY A 67 -8.25 -17.78 2.18
C GLY A 67 -7.63 -16.49 1.66
N ASP A 68 -8.37 -15.40 1.82
CA ASP A 68 -7.92 -14.09 1.38
C ASP A 68 -6.94 -13.45 2.35
N VAL A 69 -6.01 -12.67 1.79
CA VAL A 69 -5.05 -11.85 2.52
C VAL A 69 -5.31 -10.39 2.15
N ALA A 70 -5.46 -9.52 3.15
CA ALA A 70 -5.54 -8.08 2.97
C ALA A 70 -4.23 -7.43 3.44
N VAL A 71 -3.64 -6.58 2.60
CA VAL A 71 -2.42 -5.82 2.92
C VAL A 71 -2.73 -4.33 2.79
N LEU A 72 -2.75 -3.61 3.91
CA LEU A 72 -2.97 -2.16 3.95
C LEU A 72 -1.71 -1.41 3.53
N ALA A 73 -1.86 -0.47 2.60
CA ALA A 73 -0.82 0.44 2.14
C ALA A 73 -1.32 1.89 2.20
N THR A 74 -0.45 2.84 2.51
CA THR A 74 -0.87 4.25 2.58
C THR A 74 -1.14 4.83 1.20
N GLY A 75 -2.29 5.47 1.03
CA GLY A 75 -2.68 6.12 -0.21
C GLY A 75 -2.80 5.12 -1.36
N ASP A 76 -2.09 5.36 -2.47
CA ASP A 76 -2.05 4.42 -3.59
C ASP A 76 -0.98 3.34 -3.36
N PRO A 77 -1.35 2.04 -3.31
CA PRO A 77 -0.40 0.95 -3.11
C PRO A 77 0.72 0.82 -4.15
N LEU A 78 0.56 1.39 -5.35
CA LEU A 78 1.52 1.37 -6.44
C LEU A 78 2.40 2.63 -6.52
N LEU A 79 2.08 3.69 -5.76
CA LEU A 79 2.91 4.89 -5.68
C LEU A 79 3.98 4.72 -4.58
N TYR A 80 5.14 4.18 -4.95
CA TYR A 80 6.21 3.79 -4.01
C TYR A 80 5.77 2.84 -2.88
N GLY A 81 4.64 2.16 -3.06
CA GLY A 81 4.06 1.29 -2.06
C GLY A 81 4.44 -0.19 -2.21
N ILE A 82 3.85 -1.00 -1.33
CA ILE A 82 4.15 -2.43 -1.18
C ILE A 82 3.60 -3.28 -2.35
N ALA A 83 2.62 -2.79 -3.11
CA ALA A 83 1.99 -3.59 -4.17
C ALA A 83 3.00 -4.01 -5.25
N ALA A 84 3.94 -3.13 -5.63
CA ALA A 84 4.97 -3.45 -6.61
C ALA A 84 5.85 -4.63 -6.17
N PHE A 85 6.17 -4.73 -4.88
CA PHE A 85 6.89 -5.88 -4.31
C PHE A 85 6.05 -7.16 -4.39
N LEU A 86 4.79 -7.10 -3.95
CA LEU A 86 3.90 -8.26 -3.90
C LEU A 86 3.56 -8.79 -5.30
N ILE A 87 3.29 -7.91 -6.26
CA ILE A 87 3.06 -8.27 -7.67
C ILE A 87 4.29 -8.96 -8.25
N ARG A 88 5.49 -8.42 -8.02
CA ARG A 88 6.73 -9.04 -8.52
C ARG A 88 6.98 -10.41 -7.88
N ARG A 89 6.59 -10.59 -6.62
CA ARG A 89 6.76 -11.84 -5.87
C ARG A 89 5.74 -12.91 -6.21
N PHE A 90 4.50 -12.52 -6.52
CA PHE A 90 3.36 -13.44 -6.62
C PHE A 90 2.66 -13.46 -8.00
N GLY A 91 2.99 -12.52 -8.87
CA GLY A 91 2.37 -12.37 -10.19
C GLY A 91 1.06 -11.57 -10.14
N LYS A 92 0.77 -10.86 -11.25
CA LYS A 92 -0.40 -9.99 -11.39
C LYS A 92 -1.72 -10.71 -11.14
N ALA A 93 -1.86 -11.97 -11.58
CA ALA A 93 -3.09 -12.74 -11.44
C ALA A 93 -3.46 -13.10 -9.97
N ARG A 94 -2.52 -12.98 -9.03
CA ARG A 94 -2.75 -13.30 -7.61
C ARG A 94 -2.87 -12.06 -6.73
N VAL A 95 -2.70 -10.87 -7.30
CA VAL A 95 -2.67 -9.61 -6.56
C VAL A 95 -3.68 -8.65 -7.15
N GLU A 96 -4.69 -8.33 -6.35
CA GLU A 96 -5.68 -7.31 -6.65
C GLU A 96 -5.29 -6.02 -5.92
N VAL A 97 -5.27 -4.89 -6.63
CA VAL A 97 -4.91 -3.59 -6.06
C VAL A 97 -6.14 -2.71 -5.97
N MET A 98 -6.46 -2.26 -4.76
CA MET A 98 -7.54 -1.31 -4.50
C MET A 98 -6.91 0.04 -4.13
N PRO A 99 -6.91 1.03 -5.05
CA PRO A 99 -6.24 2.30 -4.80
C PRO A 99 -7.01 3.17 -3.79
N ASN A 100 -6.32 4.17 -3.25
CA ASN A 100 -6.89 5.28 -2.49
C ASN A 100 -6.11 6.56 -2.81
N VAL A 101 -6.60 7.72 -2.36
CA VAL A 101 -5.96 9.01 -2.61
C VAL A 101 -4.54 9.01 -2.05
N SER A 102 -3.56 9.22 -2.92
CA SER A 102 -2.15 9.30 -2.52
C SER A 102 -1.85 10.61 -1.80
N VAL A 103 -0.78 10.62 -0.98
CA VAL A 103 -0.30 11.83 -0.32
C VAL A 103 0.02 12.94 -1.33
N VAL A 104 0.50 12.59 -2.54
CA VAL A 104 0.79 13.59 -3.58
C VAL A 104 -0.49 14.28 -4.04
N GLN A 105 -1.52 13.51 -4.41
CA GLN A 105 -2.81 14.06 -4.83
C GLN A 105 -3.42 14.94 -3.73
N GLU A 106 -3.33 14.47 -2.48
CA GLU A 106 -3.84 15.19 -1.33
C GLU A 106 -3.07 16.50 -1.08
N SER A 107 -1.73 16.48 -1.15
CA SER A 107 -0.90 17.66 -0.97
C SER A 107 -1.23 18.74 -1.99
N PHE A 108 -1.28 18.40 -3.28
CA PHE A 108 -1.61 19.35 -4.35
C PHE A 108 -3.02 19.93 -4.18
N SER A 109 -3.99 19.09 -3.81
CA SER A 109 -5.35 19.54 -3.51
C SER A 109 -5.41 20.52 -2.34
N ARG A 110 -4.65 20.26 -1.27
CA ARG A 110 -4.61 21.12 -0.06
C ARG A 110 -3.97 22.48 -0.32
N ILE A 111 -2.91 22.52 -1.13
CA ILE A 111 -2.26 23.79 -1.52
C ILE A 111 -2.94 24.46 -2.72
N LYS A 112 -3.99 23.84 -3.28
CA LYS A 112 -4.76 24.31 -4.44
C LYS A 112 -3.92 24.48 -5.71
N GLU A 113 -2.90 23.64 -5.87
CA GLU A 113 -2.04 23.62 -7.05
C GLU A 113 -2.35 22.43 -7.93
N SER A 114 -2.10 22.58 -9.23
CA SER A 114 -2.20 21.48 -10.18
C SER A 114 -1.00 20.54 -10.05
N ALA A 115 -1.27 19.23 -10.01
CA ALA A 115 -0.21 18.22 -10.10
C ALA A 115 0.25 17.94 -11.54
N ASN A 116 -0.31 18.63 -12.54
CA ASN A 116 0.05 18.42 -13.93
C ASN A 116 1.52 18.79 -14.18
N GLY A 117 2.27 17.89 -14.84
CA GLY A 117 3.69 18.12 -15.14
C GLY A 117 4.63 17.88 -13.96
N VAL A 118 4.14 17.40 -12.82
CA VAL A 118 4.97 17.12 -11.65
C VAL A 118 5.70 15.78 -11.81
N LEU A 119 7.01 15.80 -11.55
CA LEU A 119 7.82 14.59 -11.42
C LEU A 119 7.75 14.08 -9.98
N ILE A 120 7.23 12.87 -9.82
CA ILE A 120 7.09 12.21 -8.52
C ILE A 120 8.24 11.22 -8.36
N THR A 121 8.93 11.26 -7.21
CA THR A 121 10.12 10.46 -6.94
C THR A 121 10.27 10.13 -5.45
N SER A 122 11.13 9.17 -5.11
CA SER A 122 11.36 8.72 -3.73
C SER A 122 12.73 9.15 -3.21
N ALA A 123 12.74 9.86 -2.09
CA ALA A 123 13.96 10.26 -1.38
C ALA A 123 14.74 9.07 -0.79
N HIS A 124 14.11 7.90 -0.67
CA HIS A 124 14.73 6.68 -0.14
C HIS A 124 15.30 5.76 -1.24
N GLY A 125 15.29 6.23 -2.50
CA GLY A 125 15.79 5.46 -3.64
C GLY A 125 17.31 5.24 -3.61
N ARG A 126 17.76 4.08 -4.12
CA ARG A 126 19.17 3.62 -4.17
C ARG A 126 20.15 4.53 -4.94
N ARG A 127 19.69 5.66 -5.51
CA ARG A 127 20.50 6.60 -6.30
C ARG A 127 20.87 7.90 -5.57
N GLY A 128 20.36 8.12 -4.36
CA GLY A 128 20.61 9.35 -3.59
C GLY A 128 20.10 10.64 -4.28
N LEU A 129 20.29 11.78 -3.62
CA LEU A 129 19.90 13.11 -4.12
C LEU A 129 20.49 13.46 -5.50
N GLY A 130 21.68 12.95 -5.83
CA GLY A 130 22.31 13.19 -7.14
C GLY A 130 21.58 12.53 -8.31
N GLY A 131 20.89 11.40 -8.10
CA GLY A 131 20.06 10.78 -9.13
C GLY A 131 18.76 11.54 -9.37
N LEU A 132 18.21 12.14 -8.31
CA LEU A 132 16.97 12.93 -8.34
C LEU A 132 17.11 14.19 -9.20
N VAL A 133 18.22 14.92 -9.07
CA VAL A 133 18.50 16.12 -9.87
C VAL A 133 18.63 15.79 -11.36
N LYS A 134 19.28 14.66 -11.70
CA LYS A 134 19.42 14.24 -13.11
C LYS A 134 18.09 13.85 -13.76
N GLU A 135 17.19 13.18 -13.03
CA GLU A 135 15.85 12.87 -13.53
C GLU A 135 14.98 14.13 -13.70
N ALA A 136 15.11 15.10 -12.80
CA ALA A 136 14.38 16.37 -12.88
C ALA A 136 14.87 17.28 -14.02
N CYS A 137 16.15 17.23 -14.38
CA CYS A 137 16.75 18.05 -15.45
C CYS A 137 16.79 17.36 -16.83
N ALA A 138 16.28 16.13 -16.97
CA ALA A 138 16.29 15.37 -18.22
C ALA A 138 14.97 15.44 -19.02
N GLY A 139 13.98 16.20 -18.54
CA GLY A 139 12.75 16.56 -19.26
C GLY A 139 12.77 18.03 -19.65
#